data_AF-A0A9D7GCW5-F1
#
_entry.id   AF-A0A9D7GCW5-F1
#
_cell.length_a   1.000
_cell.length_b   1.000
_cell.length_c   1.000
_cell.angle_alpha   90.00
_cell.angle_beta   90.00
_cell.angle_gamma   90.00
#
_symmetry.space_group_name_H-M   'P 1'
#
loop_
_entity.id
_entity.type
_entity.pdbx_description
1 polymer ?
#
loop_
_entity_poly.entity_id
_entity_poly.type
_entity_poly.pdbx_seq_one_letter_code
_entity_poly.pdbx_strand_id
1 'polypeptide(L)'
;MAKVRTERLTTLLELTPEQAAKLNALHLAHAQEAEARRAEHEAKRDAMRAEMKAKRERHQAEMKSILTAEQFAKWEALNAQREEHGKQGRRRDTTK
;
A
#
# COMPACT_ATOMS: atom_id res chain seq x y z
N MET A 1 10.56 4.76 6.13
CA MET A 1 9.71 4.36 4.98
C MET A 1 8.34 5.06 4.96
N ALA A 2 7.63 5.19 6.10
CA ALA A 2 6.31 5.84 6.16
C ALA A 2 6.31 7.28 5.61
N LYS A 3 7.24 8.12 6.08
CA LYS A 3 7.38 9.52 5.65
C LYS A 3 7.52 9.70 4.12
N VAL A 4 8.45 8.99 3.50
CA VAL A 4 8.68 9.05 2.03
C VAL A 4 7.46 8.59 1.24
N ARG A 5 6.73 7.57 1.72
CA ARG A 5 5.49 7.11 1.08
C ARG A 5 4.40 8.17 1.14
N THR A 6 4.26 8.83 2.28
CA THR A 6 3.32 9.93 2.46
C THR A 6 3.68 11.11 1.58
N GLU A 7 4.94 11.59 1.58
CA GLU A 7 5.38 12.73 0.76
C GLU A 7 5.10 12.53 -0.73
N ARG A 8 5.32 11.31 -1.24
CA ARG A 8 4.99 10.95 -2.63
C ARG A 8 3.48 10.98 -2.90
N LEU A 9 2.65 10.52 -1.96
CA LEU A 9 1.19 10.58 -2.13
C LEU A 9 0.66 12.00 -1.94
N THR A 10 1.27 12.81 -1.08
CA THR A 10 0.97 14.23 -0.92
C THR A 10 1.15 14.97 -2.23
N THR A 11 2.25 14.73 -2.94
CA THR A 11 2.50 15.34 -4.26
C THR A 11 1.60 14.80 -5.36
N LEU A 12 1.33 13.48 -5.37
CA LEU A 12 0.52 12.87 -6.43
C LEU A 12 -0.99 13.13 -6.28
N LEU A 13 -1.49 13.24 -5.06
CA LEU A 13 -2.91 13.37 -4.74
C LEU A 13 -3.26 14.75 -4.19
N GLU A 14 -2.29 15.65 -4.10
CA GLU A 14 -2.46 17.02 -3.58
C GLU A 14 -3.11 16.99 -2.18
N LEU A 15 -2.55 16.16 -1.29
CA LEU A 15 -3.12 15.95 0.04
C LEU A 15 -2.98 17.22 0.88
N THR A 16 -4.02 17.52 1.65
CA THR A 16 -3.93 18.56 2.69
C THR A 16 -2.96 18.16 3.81
N PRO A 17 -2.44 19.10 4.60
CA PRO A 17 -1.58 18.78 5.74
C PRO A 17 -2.23 17.79 6.72
N GLU A 18 -3.53 17.91 6.95
CA GLU A 18 -4.30 17.01 7.81
C GLU A 18 -4.40 15.60 7.23
N GLN A 19 -4.69 15.47 5.92
CA GLN A 19 -4.72 14.18 5.24
C GLN A 19 -3.34 13.52 5.22
N ALA A 20 -2.29 14.29 4.99
CA ALA A 20 -0.91 13.82 5.01
C ALA A 20 -0.50 13.31 6.41
N ALA A 21 -0.91 14.00 7.48
CA ALA A 21 -0.65 13.57 8.85
C ALA A 21 -1.34 12.24 9.16
N LYS A 22 -2.63 12.11 8.84
CA LYS A 22 -3.40 10.86 9.00
C LYS A 22 -2.79 9.71 8.20
N LEU A 23 -2.39 9.98 6.96
CA LEU A 23 -1.77 8.98 6.09
C LEU A 23 -0.39 8.54 6.58
N ASN A 24 0.41 9.45 7.13
CA ASN A 24 1.70 9.10 7.75
C ASN A 24 1.51 8.18 8.96
N ALA A 25 0.57 8.53 9.85
CA ALA A 25 0.24 7.69 10.99
C ALA A 25 -0.22 6.29 10.57
N LEU A 26 -1.07 6.20 9.53
CA LEU A 26 -1.50 4.94 8.93
C LEU A 26 -0.31 4.12 8.41
N HIS A 27 0.57 4.74 7.62
CA HIS A 27 1.75 4.07 7.10
C HIS A 27 2.73 3.62 8.19
N LEU A 28 2.84 4.38 9.28
CA LEU A 28 3.68 4.02 10.42
C LEU A 28 3.14 2.79 11.13
N ALA A 29 1.84 2.76 11.43
CA ALA A 29 1.18 1.60 12.04
C ALA A 29 1.35 0.34 11.17
N HIS A 30 1.15 0.47 9.86
CA HIS A 30 1.36 -0.65 8.94
C HIS A 30 2.82 -1.11 8.86
N ALA A 31 3.78 -0.20 8.98
CA ALA A 31 5.19 -0.57 9.00
C ALA A 31 5.55 -1.38 10.25
N GLN A 32 5.05 -0.96 11.42
CA GLN A 32 5.26 -1.66 12.69
C GLN A 32 4.58 -3.06 12.67
N GLU A 33 3.34 -3.13 12.18
CA GLU A 33 2.61 -4.39 12.06
C GLU A 33 3.25 -5.35 11.03
N ALA A 34 3.92 -4.81 10.01
CA ALA A 34 4.68 -5.60 9.05
C ALA A 34 6.01 -6.11 9.63
N GLU A 35 6.68 -5.30 10.45
CA GLU A 35 7.93 -5.67 11.12
C GLU A 35 7.70 -6.77 12.15
N ALA A 36 6.67 -6.63 13.01
CA ALA A 36 6.29 -7.65 13.98
C ALA A 36 5.99 -9.00 13.31
N ARG A 37 5.25 -8.98 12.20
CA ARG A 37 4.91 -10.20 11.45
C ARG A 37 6.04 -10.76 10.60
N ARG A 38 7.05 -9.96 10.27
CA ARG A 38 8.22 -10.43 9.53
C ARG A 38 8.98 -11.50 10.32
N ALA A 39 8.96 -11.38 11.65
CA ALA A 39 9.54 -12.37 12.56
C ALA A 39 8.74 -13.68 12.63
N GLU A 40 7.42 -13.64 12.35
CA GLU A 40 6.52 -14.80 12.46
C GLU A 40 6.39 -15.60 11.16
N HIS A 41 6.71 -15.01 10.00
CA HIS A 41 6.32 -15.53 8.68
C HIS A 41 7.41 -16.16 7.82
N GLU A 42 8.40 -16.84 8.43
CA GLU A 42 9.39 -17.61 7.66
C GLU A 42 8.82 -18.94 7.11
N ALA A 43 7.68 -19.43 7.63
CA ALA A 43 7.26 -20.83 7.41
C ALA A 43 5.95 -21.10 6.63
N LYS A 44 5.10 -20.11 6.28
CA LYS A 44 3.79 -20.41 5.65
C LYS A 44 3.39 -19.47 4.50
N ARG A 45 3.78 -19.85 3.28
CA ARG A 45 3.50 -19.13 2.02
C ARG A 45 2.01 -18.99 1.69
N ASP A 46 1.16 -19.96 2.05
CA ASP A 46 -0.27 -19.89 1.74
C ASP A 46 -1.05 -19.02 2.73
N ALA A 47 -0.72 -19.09 4.02
CA ALA A 47 -1.27 -18.21 5.05
C ALA A 47 -0.99 -16.73 4.74
N MET A 48 0.21 -16.45 4.20
CA MET A 48 0.60 -15.13 3.73
C MET A 48 -0.32 -14.56 2.64
N ARG A 49 -0.86 -15.37 1.72
CA ARG A 49 -1.70 -14.82 0.64
C ARG A 49 -3.05 -14.30 1.15
N ALA A 50 -3.72 -15.08 1.99
CA ALA A 50 -5.00 -14.68 2.58
C ALA A 50 -4.83 -13.44 3.46
N GLU A 51 -3.78 -13.42 4.27
CA GLU A 51 -3.47 -12.30 5.15
C GLU A 51 -3.15 -11.03 4.36
N MET A 52 -2.39 -11.14 3.27
CA MET A 52 -2.10 -10.00 2.40
C MET A 52 -3.34 -9.44 1.70
N LYS A 53 -4.31 -10.30 1.34
CA LYS A 53 -5.60 -9.85 0.80
C LYS A 53 -6.38 -9.03 1.83
N ALA A 54 -6.51 -9.55 3.06
CA ALA A 54 -7.18 -8.85 4.15
C ALA A 54 -6.52 -7.50 4.48
N LYS A 55 -5.16 -7.44 4.52
CA LYS A 55 -4.42 -6.19 4.70
C LYS A 55 -4.72 -5.17 3.60
N ARG A 56 -4.84 -5.62 2.36
CA ARG A 56 -5.11 -4.75 1.22
C ARG A 56 -6.51 -4.16 1.30
N GLU A 57 -7.51 -4.96 1.65
CA GLU A 57 -8.90 -4.51 1.84
C GLU A 57 -9.00 -3.51 3.00
N ARG A 58 -8.37 -3.81 4.14
CA ARG A 58 -8.29 -2.90 5.29
C ARG A 58 -7.65 -1.56 4.90
N HIS A 59 -6.50 -1.61 4.24
CA HIS A 59 -5.81 -0.42 3.78
C HIS A 59 -6.66 0.40 2.80
N GLN A 60 -7.40 -0.24 1.90
CA GLN A 60 -8.31 0.45 0.97
C GLN A 60 -9.41 1.20 1.73
N ALA A 61 -10.02 0.56 2.74
CA ALA A 61 -11.02 1.20 3.59
C ALA A 61 -10.45 2.40 4.37
N GLU A 62 -9.26 2.26 4.94
CA GLU A 62 -8.58 3.34 5.66
C GLU A 62 -8.24 4.50 4.72
N MET A 63 -7.75 4.23 3.51
CA MET A 63 -7.49 5.26 2.50
C MET A 63 -8.77 5.99 2.09
N LYS A 64 -9.88 5.27 1.88
CA LYS A 64 -11.19 5.85 1.56
C LYS A 64 -11.71 6.78 2.66
N SER A 65 -11.32 6.56 3.91
CA SER A 65 -11.69 7.44 5.03
C SER A 65 -10.85 8.73 5.11
N ILE A 66 -9.64 8.74 4.55
CA ILE A 66 -8.70 9.87 4.59
C ILE A 66 -8.81 10.74 3.33
N LEU A 67 -9.01 10.09 2.18
CA LEU A 67 -9.02 10.73 0.87
C LEU A 67 -10.43 11.19 0.48
N THR A 68 -10.51 12.22 -0.36
CA THR A 68 -11.74 12.52 -1.09
C THR A 68 -12.00 11.46 -2.18
N ALA A 69 -13.22 11.43 -2.72
CA ALA A 69 -13.57 10.47 -3.78
C ALA A 69 -12.64 10.58 -5.01
N GLU A 70 -12.30 11.80 -5.42
CA GLU A 70 -11.40 12.05 -6.56
C GLU A 70 -9.96 11.61 -6.27
N GLN A 71 -9.44 11.93 -5.09
CA GLN A 71 -8.12 11.51 -4.65
C GLN A 71 -8.03 9.99 -4.53
N PHE A 72 -9.09 9.35 -4.04
CA PHE A 72 -9.17 7.90 -3.92
C PHE A 72 -9.17 7.21 -5.30
N ALA A 73 -9.95 7.71 -6.26
CA ALA A 73 -9.94 7.18 -7.63
C ALA A 73 -8.55 7.30 -8.29
N LYS A 74 -7.86 8.43 -8.10
CA LYS A 74 -6.49 8.62 -8.59
C LYS A 74 -5.51 7.67 -7.92
N TRP A 75 -5.65 7.44 -6.62
CA TRP A 75 -4.86 6.46 -5.87
C TRP A 75 -5.09 5.02 -6.35
N GLU A 76 -6.33 4.63 -6.64
CA GLU A 76 -6.65 3.31 -7.19
C GLU A 76 -6.01 3.10 -8.57
N ALA A 77 -6.07 4.10 -9.45
CA ALA A 77 -5.42 4.05 -10.76
C ALA A 77 -3.89 3.91 -10.64
N LEU A 78 -3.26 4.66 -9.72
CA LEU A 78 -1.83 4.57 -9.45
C LEU A 78 -1.44 3.17 -8.94
N ASN A 79 -2.28 2.55 -8.12
CA ASN A 79 -2.04 1.19 -7.64
C ASN A 79 -2.21 0.14 -8.75
N ALA A 80 -3.23 0.27 -9.60
CA ALA A 80 -3.46 -0.63 -10.72
C ALA A 80 -2.26 -0.65 -11.68
N GLN A 81 -1.73 0.53 -12.03
CA GLN A 81 -0.51 0.65 -12.86
C GLN A 81 0.69 -0.07 -12.22
N ARG A 82 0.90 0.09 -10.92
CA ARG A 82 2.00 -0.60 -10.20
C ARG A 82 1.85 -2.11 -10.25
N GLU A 83 0.63 -2.63 -10.12
CA GLU A 83 0.39 -4.07 -10.23
C GLU A 83 0.64 -4.59 -11.64
N GLU A 84 0.26 -3.83 -12.67
CA GLU A 84 0.51 -4.16 -14.07
C GLU A 84 2.02 -4.22 -14.38
N HIS A 85 2.77 -3.20 -13.97
CA HIS A 85 4.23 -3.18 -14.13
C HIS A 85 4.91 -4.33 -13.35
N GLY A 86 4.42 -4.65 -12.14
CA GLY A 86 4.92 -5.79 -11.36
C GLY A 86 4.68 -7.15 -12.03
N LYS A 87 3.55 -7.32 -12.74
CA LYS A 87 3.25 -8.54 -13.51
C LYS A 87 4.12 -8.64 -14.76
N GLN A 88 4.39 -7.52 -15.43
CA GLN A 88 5.22 -7.48 -16.64
C GLN A 88 6.69 -7.82 -16.34
N GLY A 89 7.24 -7.34 -15.21
CA GLY A 89 8.58 -7.70 -14.75
C GLY A 89 8.75 -9.21 -14.47
N ARG A 90 7.71 -9.85 -13.91
CA ARG A 90 7.71 -11.29 -13.59
C ARG A 90 7.61 -12.19 -14.83
N ARG A 91 6.95 -11.73 -15.90
CA ARG A 91 6.87 -12.45 -17.18
C ARG A 91 8.20 -12.43 -17.95
N ARG A 92 8.95 -11.32 -17.87
CA ARG A 92 10.24 -11.19 -18.56
C ARG A 92 11.33 -12.11 -17.96
N ASP A 93 11.24 -12.41 -16.67
CA ASP A 93 12.20 -13.25 -15.94
C ASP A 93 12.00 -14.75 -16.17
N THR A 94 10.79 -15.17 -16.57
CA THR A 94 10.42 -16.58 -16.77
C THR A 94 10.64 -17.10 -18.20
N THR A 95 11.20 -16.26 -19.08
CA THR A 95 11.44 -16.59 -20.50
C THR A 95 12.94 -16.69 -20.83
N LYS A 96 13.81 -16.96 -19.85
CA LYS A 96 15.25 -17.12 -20.05
C LYS A 96 15.75 -18.45 -19.50
#